data_AF-A0A014N690-F1
#
_entry.id   AF-A0A014N690-F1
#
_cell.length_a   1.000
_cell.length_b   1.000
_cell.length_c   1.000
_cell.angle_alpha   90.00
_cell.angle_beta   90.00
_cell.angle_gamma   90.00
#
_symmetry.space_group_name_H-M   'P 1'
#
loop_
_entity.id
_entity.type
_entity.pdbx_description
1 polymer ?
#
loop_
_entity_poly.entity_id
_entity_poly.type
_entity_poly.pdbx_seq_one_letter_code
_entity_poly.pdbx_strand_id
1 'polypeptide(L)'
;MISPETAELRILDAAETLFYGRGIQAVGMDEIRSASGVSLKRLYQLFPSKGELIQAYLRRRDIRWRQKLAAYADAQATPEESILAVFDWLHEWFGEPDFRGCAFSNSFGELGATSSAVAETARAHKEAFFRYLAELTAAAGKPAALGDHLALLAEGAITTAAITGGAEPAHQAKAAARVLLEAARPSASRAQPSPAGGA
;
A
#
# COMPACT_ATOMS: atom_id res chain seq x y z
N MET A 1 29.10 10.08 -19.16
CA MET A 1 27.76 10.70 -19.23
C MET A 1 26.78 9.65 -18.71
N ILE A 2 26.08 9.89 -17.59
CA ILE A 2 25.10 8.93 -17.06
C ILE A 2 23.91 8.92 -18.04
N SER A 3 23.40 7.74 -18.40
CA SER A 3 22.23 7.66 -19.28
C SER A 3 21.00 8.30 -18.59
N PRO A 4 20.05 8.87 -19.35
CA PRO A 4 18.83 9.46 -18.79
C PRO A 4 18.10 8.55 -17.81
N GLU A 5 17.96 7.27 -18.15
CA GLU A 5 17.28 6.24 -17.37
C GLU A 5 18.02 5.93 -16.05
N THR A 6 19.35 5.83 -16.09
CA THR A 6 20.15 5.63 -14.87
C THR A 6 20.10 6.87 -13.96
N ALA A 7 20.00 8.08 -14.51
CA ALA A 7 19.88 9.30 -13.72
C ALA A 7 18.52 9.39 -13.00
N GLU A 8 17.43 9.05 -13.68
CA GLU A 8 16.08 9.02 -13.10
C GLU A 8 15.99 8.02 -11.94
N LEU A 9 16.47 6.79 -12.16
CA LEU A 9 16.49 5.75 -11.12
C LEU A 9 17.28 6.19 -9.88
N ARG A 10 18.48 6.77 -10.06
CA ARG A 10 19.28 7.27 -8.94
C ARG A 10 18.60 8.38 -8.15
N ILE A 11 17.86 9.27 -8.83
CA ILE A 11 17.08 10.32 -8.16
C ILE A 11 15.93 9.69 -7.38
N LEU A 12 15.20 8.74 -7.97
CA LEU A 12 14.08 8.08 -7.31
C LEU A 12 14.53 7.22 -6.12
N ASP A 13 15.67 6.53 -6.21
CA ASP A 13 16.24 5.76 -5.09
C ASP A 13 16.64 6.67 -3.92
N ALA A 14 17.29 7.81 -4.22
CA ALA A 14 17.64 8.80 -3.22
C ALA A 14 16.40 9.44 -2.59
N ALA A 15 15.39 9.77 -3.41
CA ALA A 15 14.12 10.31 -2.94
C ALA A 15 13.35 9.34 -2.07
N GLU A 16 13.25 8.08 -2.47
CA GLU A 16 12.63 7.04 -1.66
C GLU A 16 13.31 6.92 -0.29
N THR A 17 14.63 6.77 -0.28
CA THR A 17 15.40 6.64 0.96
C THR A 17 15.19 7.83 1.89
N LEU A 18 15.31 9.05 1.36
CA LEU A 18 15.26 10.26 2.17
C LEU A 18 13.83 10.64 2.58
N PHE A 19 12.88 10.66 1.65
CA PHE A 19 11.49 11.02 1.97
C PHE A 19 10.83 10.00 2.90
N TYR A 20 11.06 8.70 2.68
CA TYR A 20 10.47 7.68 3.56
C TYR A 20 11.14 7.66 4.93
N GLY A 21 12.47 7.80 5.00
CA GLY A 21 13.21 7.73 6.26
C GLY A 21 13.08 8.98 7.13
N ARG A 22 13.01 10.18 6.52
CA ARG A 22 13.09 11.47 7.23
C ARG A 22 11.84 12.34 7.12
N GLY A 23 10.89 11.96 6.27
CA GLY A 23 9.71 12.77 5.96
C GLY A 23 9.94 13.70 4.77
N ILE A 24 8.86 14.07 4.09
CA ILE A 24 8.93 14.83 2.85
C ILE A 24 9.32 16.29 3.13
N GLN A 25 8.70 16.94 4.11
CA GLN A 25 8.93 18.35 4.41
C GLN A 25 10.38 18.62 4.83
N ALA A 26 10.98 17.69 5.58
CA ALA A 26 12.33 17.81 6.13
C ALA A 26 13.46 17.61 5.10
N VAL A 27 13.14 17.17 3.87
CA VAL A 27 14.14 16.85 2.84
C VAL A 27 14.09 17.86 1.70
N GLY A 28 15.20 18.55 1.45
CA GLY A 28 15.36 19.50 0.35
C GLY A 28 15.79 18.84 -0.97
N MET A 29 15.55 19.53 -2.10
CA MET A 29 16.01 19.06 -3.42
C MET A 29 17.54 18.98 -3.54
N ASP A 30 18.28 19.82 -2.83
CA ASP A 30 19.75 19.76 -2.77
C ASP A 30 20.28 18.52 -2.04
N GLU A 31 19.54 17.99 -1.07
CA GLU A 31 19.89 16.74 -0.39
C GLU A 31 19.69 15.55 -1.33
N ILE A 32 18.58 15.53 -2.07
CA ILE A 32 18.30 14.54 -3.12
C ILE A 32 19.40 14.56 -4.18
N ARG A 33 19.78 15.75 -4.65
CA ARG A 33 20.90 15.94 -5.59
C ARG A 33 22.18 15.32 -5.04
N SER A 34 22.52 15.63 -3.80
CA SER A 34 23.76 15.18 -3.17
C SER A 34 23.78 13.66 -2.97
N ALA A 35 22.66 13.07 -2.55
CA ALA A 35 22.52 11.62 -2.37
C ALA A 35 22.46 10.84 -3.69
N SER A 36 21.78 11.38 -4.71
CA SER A 36 21.69 10.74 -6.03
C SER A 36 22.98 10.85 -6.85
N GLY A 37 23.82 11.85 -6.57
CA GLY A 37 25.01 12.19 -7.36
C GLY A 37 24.67 12.76 -8.75
N VAL A 38 23.42 13.13 -8.99
CA VAL A 38 22.97 13.77 -10.24
C VAL A 38 23.02 15.29 -10.08
N SER A 39 23.43 16.01 -11.12
CA SER A 39 23.53 17.48 -11.05
C SER A 39 22.15 18.12 -10.82
N LEU A 40 22.12 19.28 -10.13
CA LEU A 40 20.86 19.97 -9.82
C LEU A 40 20.07 20.32 -11.09
N LYS A 41 20.78 20.78 -12.13
CA LYS A 41 20.21 21.06 -13.45
C LYS A 41 19.53 19.82 -14.03
N ARG A 42 20.17 18.64 -13.97
CA ARG A 42 19.60 17.41 -14.52
C ARG A 42 18.42 16.90 -13.68
N LEU A 43 18.50 17.06 -12.36
CA LEU A 43 17.39 16.72 -11.46
C LEU A 43 16.14 17.55 -11.78
N TYR A 44 16.25 18.87 -11.95
CA TYR A 44 15.10 19.70 -12.35
C TYR A 44 14.63 19.49 -13.80
N GLN A 45 15.50 18.99 -14.69
CA GLN A 45 15.07 18.59 -16.04
C GLN A 45 14.20 17.33 -16.02
N LEU A 46 14.45 16.40 -15.09
CA LEU A 46 13.69 15.16 -14.94
C LEU A 46 12.45 15.34 -14.06
N PHE A 47 12.60 16.13 -12.98
CA PHE A 47 11.56 16.44 -12.02
C PHE A 47 11.49 17.96 -11.78
N PRO A 48 10.77 18.69 -12.64
CA PRO A 48 10.56 20.14 -12.56
C PRO A 48 10.17 20.67 -11.18
N SER A 49 9.50 19.86 -10.35
CA SER A 49 9.13 20.22 -8.99
C SER A 49 9.36 19.09 -8.00
N LYS A 50 9.49 19.44 -6.71
CA LYS A 50 9.51 18.46 -5.61
C LYS A 50 8.22 17.63 -5.59
N GLY A 51 7.07 18.26 -5.89
CA GLY A 51 5.77 17.59 -5.99
C GLY A 51 5.74 16.49 -7.04
N GLU A 52 6.31 16.72 -8.21
CA GLU A 52 6.42 15.70 -9.27
C GLU A 52 7.34 14.55 -8.85
N LEU A 53 8.47 14.87 -8.20
CA LEU A 53 9.37 13.84 -7.67
C LEU A 53 8.67 12.98 -6.60
N ILE A 54 7.93 13.59 -5.67
CA ILE A 54 7.17 12.88 -4.63
C ILE A 54 6.19 11.90 -5.27
N GLN A 55 5.40 12.35 -6.25
CA GLN A 55 4.43 11.49 -6.91
C GLN A 55 5.10 10.34 -7.67
N ALA A 56 6.21 10.61 -8.38
CA ALA A 56 6.95 9.59 -9.10
C ALA A 56 7.52 8.52 -8.16
N TYR A 57 8.09 8.94 -7.03
CA TYR A 57 8.54 8.04 -5.97
C TYR A 57 7.37 7.19 -5.42
N LEU A 58 6.25 7.82 -5.06
CA LEU A 58 5.10 7.13 -4.49
C LEU A 58 4.49 6.11 -5.47
N ARG A 59 4.37 6.45 -6.76
CA ARG A 59 3.89 5.52 -7.79
C ARG A 59 4.83 4.33 -7.97
N ARG A 60 6.15 4.57 -8.02
CA ARG A 60 7.14 3.49 -8.12
C ARG A 60 7.07 2.56 -6.91
N ARG A 61 6.92 3.12 -5.71
CA ARG A 61 6.76 2.36 -4.47
C ARG A 61 5.46 1.57 -4.43
N ASP A 62 4.35 2.17 -4.87
CA ASP A 62 3.03 1.51 -4.95
C ASP A 62 3.11 0.22 -5.78
N ILE A 63 3.63 0.32 -7.00
CA ILE A 63 3.75 -0.82 -7.93
C ILE A 63 4.56 -1.94 -7.26
N ARG A 64 5.75 -1.61 -6.73
CA ARG A 64 6.64 -2.59 -6.11
C ARG A 64 6.00 -3.24 -4.88
N TRP A 65 5.34 -2.45 -4.02
CA TRP A 65 4.70 -2.93 -2.80
C TRP A 65 3.53 -3.87 -3.13
N ARG A 66 2.64 -3.47 -4.04
CA ARG A 66 1.48 -4.29 -4.45
C ARG A 66 1.90 -5.58 -5.16
N GLN A 67 2.93 -5.53 -6.00
CA GLN A 67 3.48 -6.73 -6.65
C GLN A 67 4.05 -7.73 -5.65
N LYS A 68 4.82 -7.26 -4.66
CA LYS A 68 5.36 -8.13 -3.60
C LYS A 68 4.26 -8.78 -2.77
N LEU A 69 3.26 -7.98 -2.36
CA LEU A 69 2.12 -8.50 -1.61
C LEU A 69 1.35 -9.56 -2.41
N ALA A 70 0.98 -9.24 -3.67
CA ALA A 70 0.25 -10.16 -4.53
C ALA A 70 1.03 -11.46 -4.75
N ALA A 71 2.33 -11.36 -5.08
CA ALA A 71 3.17 -12.54 -5.25
C ALA A 71 3.22 -13.45 -4.00
N TYR A 72 3.20 -12.87 -2.80
CA TYR A 72 3.22 -13.63 -1.55
C TYR A 72 1.86 -14.32 -1.28
N ALA A 73 0.77 -13.58 -1.44
CA ALA A 73 -0.58 -14.08 -1.14
C ALA A 73 -1.11 -15.03 -2.23
N ASP A 74 -0.78 -14.81 -3.50
CA ASP A 74 -1.22 -15.65 -4.62
C ASP A 74 -0.46 -16.99 -4.68
N ALA A 75 0.62 -17.13 -3.91
CA ALA A 75 1.36 -18.39 -3.77
C ALA A 75 0.67 -19.43 -2.86
N GLN A 76 -0.43 -19.05 -2.20
CA GLN A 76 -1.15 -19.93 -1.28
C GLN A 76 -2.09 -20.90 -2.02
N ALA A 77 -2.39 -22.03 -1.39
CA ALA A 77 -3.18 -23.10 -2.03
C ALA A 77 -4.67 -22.77 -2.11
N THR A 78 -5.19 -21.97 -1.17
CA THR A 78 -6.61 -21.62 -1.09
C THR A 78 -6.83 -20.11 -0.97
N PRO A 79 -7.98 -19.59 -1.44
CA PRO A 79 -8.31 -18.16 -1.29
C PRO A 79 -8.36 -17.68 0.16
N GLU A 80 -8.80 -18.51 1.11
CA GLU A 80 -8.80 -18.16 2.53
C GLU A 80 -7.36 -18.06 3.09
N GLU A 81 -6.46 -18.95 2.68
CA GLU A 81 -5.04 -18.84 3.02
C GLU A 81 -4.41 -17.59 2.38
N SER A 82 -4.75 -17.25 1.13
CA SER A 82 -4.28 -16.00 0.48
C SER A 82 -4.65 -14.76 1.29
N ILE A 83 -5.88 -14.70 1.81
CA ILE A 83 -6.33 -13.59 2.67
C ILE A 83 -5.49 -13.51 3.95
N LEU A 84 -5.26 -14.64 4.61
CA LEU A 84 -4.48 -14.69 5.85
C LEU A 84 -3.00 -14.40 5.61
N ALA A 85 -2.47 -14.78 4.45
CA ALA A 85 -1.09 -14.54 4.03
C ALA A 85 -0.78 -13.05 3.82
N VAL A 86 -1.78 -12.21 3.52
CA VAL A 86 -1.61 -10.74 3.52
C VAL A 86 -1.01 -10.29 4.85
N PHE A 87 -1.52 -10.80 5.97
CA PHE A 87 -1.05 -10.42 7.30
C PHE A 87 0.30 -11.03 7.66
N ASP A 88 0.63 -12.22 7.14
CA ASP A 88 1.97 -12.79 7.30
C ASP A 88 3.01 -11.97 6.56
N TRP A 89 2.70 -11.56 5.33
CA TRP A 89 3.55 -10.67 4.57
C TRP A 89 3.73 -9.32 5.25
N LEU A 90 2.66 -8.76 5.84
CA LEU A 90 2.78 -7.54 6.66
C LEU A 90 3.69 -7.75 7.86
N HIS A 91 3.62 -8.90 8.54
CA HIS A 91 4.52 -9.21 9.65
C HIS A 91 5.99 -9.21 9.21
N GLU A 92 6.30 -9.85 8.08
CA GLU A 92 7.66 -9.82 7.49
C GLU A 92 8.08 -8.38 7.15
N TRP A 93 7.21 -7.63 6.49
CA TRP A 93 7.47 -6.24 6.10
C TRP A 93 7.71 -5.33 7.31
N PHE A 94 6.98 -5.52 8.42
CA PHE A 94 7.16 -4.73 9.64
C PHE A 94 8.51 -5.00 10.32
N GLY A 95 9.10 -6.17 10.07
CA GLY A 95 10.42 -6.55 10.58
C GLY A 95 11.58 -5.99 9.75
N GLU A 96 11.34 -5.37 8.60
CA GLU A 96 12.40 -4.77 7.79
C GLU A 96 13.05 -3.59 8.53
N PRO A 97 14.40 -3.44 8.51
CA PRO A 97 15.11 -2.40 9.27
C PRO A 97 14.71 -0.97 8.95
N ASP A 98 14.21 -0.72 7.74
CA ASP A 98 13.78 0.59 7.25
C ASP A 98 12.26 0.79 7.35
N PHE A 99 11.53 -0.13 7.98
CA PHE A 99 10.09 0.00 8.16
C PHE A 99 9.72 1.28 8.95
N ARG A 100 8.84 2.10 8.35
CA ARG A 100 8.34 3.37 8.88
C ARG A 100 6.83 3.54 8.63
N GLY A 101 6.11 2.42 8.50
CA GLY A 101 4.68 2.42 8.20
C GLY A 101 4.35 2.69 6.74
N CYS A 102 3.12 3.12 6.49
CA CYS A 102 2.65 3.34 5.14
C CYS A 102 3.19 4.67 4.59
N ALA A 103 4.02 4.61 3.55
CA ALA A 103 4.54 5.80 2.86
C ALA A 103 3.42 6.77 2.41
N PHE A 104 2.27 6.25 1.99
CA PHE A 104 1.13 7.05 1.54
C PHE A 104 0.42 7.75 2.70
N SER A 105 0.23 7.07 3.84
CA SER A 105 -0.34 7.69 5.04
C SER A 105 0.60 8.77 5.60
N ASN A 106 1.91 8.51 5.63
CA ASN A 106 2.91 9.50 6.07
C ASN A 106 2.90 10.73 5.16
N SER A 107 2.94 10.51 3.85
CA SER A 107 2.91 11.60 2.85
C SER A 107 1.62 12.41 2.90
N PHE A 108 0.48 11.73 3.07
CA PHE A 108 -0.82 12.39 3.23
C PHE A 108 -0.87 13.21 4.52
N GLY A 109 -0.31 12.72 5.62
CA GLY A 109 -0.22 13.45 6.89
C GLY A 109 0.59 14.75 6.76
N GLU A 110 1.68 14.74 5.99
CA GLU A 110 2.53 15.92 5.81
C GLU A 110 2.00 16.94 4.79
N LEU A 111 1.33 16.47 3.73
CA LEU A 111 1.04 17.28 2.53
C LEU A 111 -0.39 17.19 2.02
N GLY A 112 -1.22 16.28 2.53
CA GLY A 112 -2.56 16.01 1.98
C GLY A 112 -3.50 17.21 2.03
N ALA A 113 -3.29 18.14 2.96
CA ALA A 113 -4.08 19.38 3.07
C ALA A 113 -3.67 20.47 2.08
N THR A 114 -2.44 20.43 1.55
CA THR A 114 -1.86 21.51 0.72
C THR A 114 -1.46 21.05 -0.68
N SER A 115 -1.45 19.74 -0.92
CA SER A 115 -1.11 19.13 -2.22
C SER A 115 -2.18 18.13 -2.64
N SER A 116 -3.04 18.52 -3.58
CA SER A 116 -4.05 17.64 -4.16
C SER A 116 -3.43 16.40 -4.80
N ALA A 117 -2.28 16.55 -5.47
CA ALA A 117 -1.62 15.44 -6.15
C ALA A 117 -1.08 14.37 -5.19
N VAL A 118 -0.56 14.77 -4.02
CA VAL A 118 -0.18 13.80 -2.96
C VAL A 118 -1.43 13.15 -2.38
N ALA A 119 -2.49 13.93 -2.15
CA ALA A 119 -3.75 13.41 -1.64
C ALA A 119 -4.38 12.37 -2.59
N GLU A 120 -4.40 12.65 -3.89
CA GLU A 120 -4.89 11.74 -4.93
C GLU A 120 -4.03 10.48 -5.04
N THR A 121 -2.70 10.61 -5.00
CA THR A 121 -1.79 9.46 -5.03
C THR A 121 -2.00 8.54 -3.83
N ALA A 122 -2.20 9.12 -2.63
CA ALA A 122 -2.50 8.34 -1.42
C ALA A 122 -3.85 7.63 -1.53
N ARG A 123 -4.91 8.33 -1.98
CA ARG A 123 -6.24 7.73 -2.19
C ARG A 123 -6.19 6.58 -3.19
N ALA A 124 -5.54 6.77 -4.34
CA ALA A 124 -5.43 5.74 -5.36
C ALA A 124 -4.75 4.46 -4.83
N HIS A 125 -3.70 4.60 -4.01
CA HIS A 125 -3.08 3.45 -3.35
C HIS A 125 -4.04 2.73 -2.38
N LYS A 126 -4.77 3.49 -1.55
CA LYS A 126 -5.76 2.90 -0.61
C LYS A 126 -6.87 2.18 -1.36
N GLU A 127 -7.45 2.81 -2.37
CA GLU A 127 -8.48 2.21 -3.22
C GLU A 127 -7.99 0.94 -3.92
N ALA A 128 -6.74 0.91 -4.39
CA ALA A 128 -6.15 -0.28 -4.99
C ALA A 128 -5.97 -1.41 -3.99
N PHE A 129 -5.55 -1.12 -2.75
CA PHE A 129 -5.38 -2.11 -1.70
C PHE A 129 -6.73 -2.67 -1.20
N PHE A 130 -7.73 -1.81 -1.01
CA PHE A 130 -9.10 -2.23 -0.66
C PHE A 130 -9.69 -3.12 -1.74
N ARG A 131 -9.52 -2.74 -3.01
CA ARG A 131 -9.97 -3.55 -4.14
C ARG A 131 -9.30 -4.93 -4.18
N TYR A 132 -8.00 -4.98 -3.94
CA TYR A 132 -7.27 -6.26 -3.89
C TYR A 132 -7.83 -7.20 -2.81
N LEU A 133 -8.10 -6.69 -1.60
CA LEU A 133 -8.72 -7.49 -0.54
C LEU A 133 -10.16 -7.89 -0.86
N ALA A 134 -10.95 -7.01 -1.48
CA ALA A 134 -12.27 -7.35 -1.99
C ALA A 134 -12.21 -8.50 -3.02
N GLU A 135 -11.25 -8.47 -3.94
CA GLU A 135 -11.04 -9.54 -4.93
C GLU A 135 -10.67 -10.88 -4.25
N LEU A 136 -9.77 -10.87 -3.26
CA LEU A 136 -9.44 -12.07 -2.49
C LEU A 136 -10.65 -12.63 -1.74
N THR A 137 -11.43 -11.77 -1.07
CA THR A 137 -12.64 -12.20 -0.37
C THR A 137 -13.71 -12.76 -1.30
N ALA A 138 -13.87 -12.17 -2.49
CA ALA A 138 -14.78 -12.67 -3.51
C ALA A 138 -14.33 -14.05 -4.02
N ALA A 139 -13.03 -14.26 -4.25
CA ALA A 139 -12.46 -15.55 -4.62
C ALA A 139 -12.67 -16.62 -3.53
N ALA A 140 -12.72 -16.23 -2.26
CA ALA A 140 -13.07 -17.09 -1.13
C ALA A 140 -14.58 -17.32 -0.95
N GLY A 141 -15.43 -16.77 -1.83
CA GLY A 141 -16.89 -16.86 -1.72
C GLY A 141 -17.47 -16.09 -0.54
N LYS A 142 -16.73 -15.09 -0.02
CA LYS A 142 -17.15 -14.25 1.11
C LYS A 142 -17.77 -12.93 0.61
N PRO A 143 -18.59 -12.25 1.43
CA PRO A 143 -19.15 -10.95 1.07
C PRO A 143 -18.05 -9.91 0.83
N ALA A 144 -18.21 -9.05 -0.20
CA ALA A 144 -17.23 -8.02 -0.54
C ALA A 144 -16.92 -7.06 0.63
N ALA A 145 -17.91 -6.76 1.48
CA ALA A 145 -17.74 -5.93 2.68
C ALA A 145 -16.72 -6.51 3.68
N LEU A 146 -16.43 -7.82 3.63
CA LEU A 146 -15.34 -8.40 4.42
C LEU A 146 -13.98 -7.83 3.99
N GLY A 147 -13.77 -7.59 2.69
CA GLY A 147 -12.54 -7.01 2.16
C GLY A 147 -12.24 -5.65 2.79
N ASP A 148 -13.26 -4.80 2.94
CA ASP A 148 -13.13 -3.49 3.58
C ASP A 148 -12.71 -3.60 5.06
N HIS A 149 -13.31 -4.52 5.81
CA HIS A 149 -12.93 -4.75 7.21
C HIS A 149 -11.49 -5.26 7.34
N LEU A 150 -11.09 -6.18 6.46
CA LEU A 150 -9.72 -6.70 6.43
C LEU A 150 -8.72 -5.61 6.06
N ALA A 151 -9.08 -4.71 5.15
CA ALA A 151 -8.25 -3.57 4.77
C ALA A 151 -8.03 -2.64 5.97
N LEU A 152 -9.10 -2.31 6.71
CA LEU A 152 -9.00 -1.51 7.93
C LEU A 152 -8.14 -2.17 9.01
N LEU A 153 -8.25 -3.49 9.20
CA LEU A 153 -7.38 -4.23 10.13
C LEU A 153 -5.91 -4.14 9.70
N ALA A 154 -5.62 -4.31 8.41
CA ALA A 154 -4.27 -4.17 7.88
C ALA A 154 -3.74 -2.73 8.06
N GLU A 155 -4.53 -1.71 7.77
CA GLU A 155 -4.14 -0.31 7.97
C GLU A 155 -3.85 0.03 9.43
N GLY A 156 -4.67 -0.49 10.35
CA GLY A 156 -4.47 -0.37 11.78
C GLY A 156 -3.18 -1.05 12.23
N ALA A 157 -2.91 -2.26 11.72
CA ALA A 157 -1.67 -2.99 12.00
C ALA A 157 -0.43 -2.22 11.50
N ILE A 158 -0.46 -1.71 10.27
CA ILE A 158 0.65 -0.93 9.68
C ILE A 158 0.96 0.30 10.52
N THR A 159 -0.08 1.04 10.92
CA THR A 159 0.08 2.27 11.70
C THR A 159 0.60 1.95 13.10
N THR A 160 0.04 0.94 13.76
CA THR A 160 0.44 0.54 15.11
C THR A 160 1.88 0.05 15.14
N ALA A 161 2.27 -0.83 14.21
CA ALA A 161 3.62 -1.37 14.12
C ALA A 161 4.66 -0.26 13.92
N ALA A 162 4.35 0.76 13.11
CA ALA A 162 5.25 1.88 12.85
C ALA A 162 5.50 2.75 14.09
N ILE A 163 4.56 2.78 15.04
CA ILE A 163 4.65 3.56 16.27
C ILE A 163 5.28 2.75 17.39
N THR A 164 4.90 1.47 17.53
CA THR A 164 5.36 0.61 18.62
C THR A 164 6.70 -0.06 18.33
N GLY A 165 7.14 -0.10 17.07
CA GLY A 165 8.42 -0.69 16.65
C GLY A 165 8.42 -2.23 16.68
N GLY A 166 7.25 -2.86 16.53
CA GLY A 166 7.13 -4.32 16.54
C GLY A 166 6.18 -4.85 15.46
N ALA A 167 6.43 -6.08 15.01
CA ALA A 167 5.67 -6.72 13.93
C ALA A 167 4.37 -7.40 14.41
N GLU A 168 4.21 -7.60 15.72
CA GLU A 168 3.07 -8.31 16.31
C GLU A 168 1.67 -7.78 15.93
N PRO A 169 1.44 -6.47 15.69
CA PRO A 169 0.15 -5.99 15.21
C PRO A 169 -0.35 -6.70 13.94
N ALA A 170 0.55 -7.20 13.08
CA ALA A 170 0.16 -7.99 11.91
C ALA A 170 -0.48 -9.32 12.32
N HIS A 171 0.09 -10.06 13.27
CA HIS A 171 -0.48 -11.32 13.76
C HIS A 171 -1.78 -11.11 14.55
N GLN A 172 -1.87 -10.01 15.31
CA GLN A 172 -3.12 -9.62 15.98
C GLN A 172 -4.24 -9.35 14.97
N ALA A 173 -3.94 -8.61 13.90
CA ALA A 173 -4.86 -8.39 12.80
C ALA A 173 -5.21 -9.69 12.07
N LYS A 174 -4.25 -10.59 11.86
CA LYS A 174 -4.49 -11.94 11.31
C LYS A 174 -5.46 -12.74 12.17
N ALA A 175 -5.31 -12.72 13.49
CA ALA A 175 -6.19 -13.41 14.41
C ALA A 175 -7.63 -12.87 14.32
N ALA A 176 -7.80 -11.55 14.27
CA ALA A 176 -9.10 -10.92 14.04
C ALA A 176 -9.69 -11.28 12.66
N ALA A 177 -8.85 -11.30 11.62
CA ALA A 177 -9.26 -11.69 10.27
C ALA A 177 -9.80 -13.13 10.21
N ARG A 178 -9.19 -14.09 10.93
CA ARG A 178 -9.72 -15.46 11.03
C ARG A 178 -11.13 -15.49 11.61
N VAL A 179 -11.35 -14.77 12.72
CA VAL A 179 -12.68 -14.69 13.35
C VAL A 179 -13.71 -14.10 12.38
N LEU A 180 -13.35 -13.06 11.62
CA LEU A 180 -14.25 -12.47 10.63
C LEU A 180 -14.52 -13.42 9.45
N LEU A 181 -13.52 -14.17 8.98
CA LEU A 181 -13.65 -15.16 7.90
C LEU A 181 -14.59 -16.31 8.30
N GLU A 182 -14.49 -16.78 9.54
CA GLU A 182 -15.36 -17.83 10.10
C GLU A 182 -16.80 -17.33 10.28
N ALA A 183 -16.96 -16.09 10.74
CA ALA A 183 -18.27 -15.47 10.93
C ALA A 183 -18.96 -15.07 9.61
N ALA A 184 -18.17 -14.78 8.57
CA ALA A 184 -18.67 -14.37 7.27
C ALA A 184 -19.35 -15.54 6.54
N ARG A 185 -20.67 -15.60 6.67
CA ARG A 185 -21.51 -16.52 5.89
C ARG A 185 -21.53 -16.08 4.42
N PRO A 186 -21.62 -17.02 3.46
CA PRO A 186 -21.87 -16.69 2.07
C PRO A 186 -23.12 -15.82 1.98
N SER A 187 -23.05 -14.72 1.23
CA SER A 187 -24.24 -13.90 0.98
C SER A 187 -25.25 -14.80 0.29
N ALA A 188 -26.38 -15.09 0.94
CA ALA A 188 -27.42 -15.92 0.35
C ALA A 188 -27.80 -15.30 -0.99
N SER A 189 -27.58 -16.05 -2.08
CA SER A 189 -28.07 -15.67 -3.40
C SER A 189 -29.53 -15.34 -3.24
N ARG A 190 -29.90 -14.10 -3.59
CA ARG A 190 -31.26 -13.61 -3.53
C ARG A 190 -32.04 -14.38 -4.59
N ALA A 191 -32.53 -15.56 -4.23
CA ALA A 191 -33.38 -16.37 -5.10
C ALA A 191 -34.57 -15.50 -5.50
N GLN A 192 -34.61 -15.12 -6.79
CA GLN A 192 -35.76 -14.43 -7.34
C GLN A 192 -36.97 -15.35 -7.14
N PRO A 193 -38.08 -14.87 -6.55
CA PRO A 193 -39.29 -15.66 -6.52
C PRO A 193 -39.70 -15.95 -7.97
N SER A 194 -39.74 -17.24 -8.31
CA SER A 194 -40.27 -17.72 -9.58
C SER A 194 -41.66 -17.12 -9.79
N PRO A 195 -42.01 -16.57 -10.98
CA PRO A 195 -43.36 -16.13 -11.21
C PRO A 195 -44.27 -17.36 -11.12
N ALA A 196 -45.15 -17.37 -10.13
CA ALA A 196 -46.22 -18.33 -10.04
C ALA A 196 -47.06 -18.16 -11.31
N GLY A 197 -47.01 -19.16 -12.19
CA GLY A 197 -47.98 -19.30 -13.27
C GLY A 197 -49.37 -19.46 -12.65
N GLY A 198 -50.26 -18.53 -12.99
CA GLY A 198 -51.67 -18.57 -12.64
C GLY A 198 -52.50 -18.34 -13.90
N ALA A 199 -53.18 -19.42 -14.29
CA ALA A 199 -54.35 -19.59 -15.17
C ALA A 199 -54.82 -18.43 -16.06
#